data_AF-A0A7C8EQ05-F1
#
_entry.id   AF-A0A7C8EQ05-F1
#
_cell.length_a   1.000
_cell.length_b   1.000
_cell.length_c   1.000
_cell.angle_alpha   90.00
_cell.angle_beta   90.00
_cell.angle_gamma   90.00
#
_symmetry.space_group_name_H-M   'P 1'
#
loop_
_entity.id
_entity.type
_entity.pdbx_description
1 polymer ?
#
loop_
_entity_poly.entity_id
_entity_poly.type
_entity_poly.pdbx_seq_one_letter_code
_entity_poly.pdbx_strand_id
1 'polypeptide(L)'
;MSIPLHLYLPIAGNSVNMLVILGLGGGVGLLSGIFGVGGGFLMTPLLIMFGIPPTVAAASDSNQIVGASTSGTLAHFRLGNVDFKMGLLL
;
A
#
# COMPACT_ATOMS: atom_id res chain seq x y z
N MET A 1 13.21 -28.00 7.10
CA MET A 1 12.12 -27.27 7.77
C MET A 1 11.53 -26.34 6.72
N SER A 2 10.51 -26.80 5.99
CA SER A 2 9.97 -26.11 4.81
C SER A 2 9.12 -24.93 5.27
N ILE A 3 9.61 -23.71 5.08
CA ILE A 3 8.83 -22.50 5.32
C ILE A 3 7.64 -22.56 4.36
N PRO A 4 6.38 -22.61 4.83
CA PRO A 4 5.23 -22.61 3.94
C PRO A 4 5.17 -21.24 3.26
N LEU A 5 5.70 -21.17 2.04
CA LEU A 5 5.75 -19.95 1.23
C LEU A 5 4.39 -19.55 0.68
N HIS A 6 3.34 -20.34 0.91
CA HIS A 6 1.97 -20.07 0.47
C HIS A 6 1.11 -19.61 1.64
N LEU A 7 0.67 -18.35 1.58
CA LEU A 7 -0.28 -17.77 2.51
C LEU A 7 -1.68 -17.91 1.90
N TYR A 8 -2.58 -18.61 2.60
CA TYR A 8 -3.99 -18.65 2.20
C TYR A 8 -4.67 -17.36 2.64
N LEU A 9 -5.22 -16.61 1.68
CA LEU A 9 -5.98 -15.39 1.95
C LEU A 9 -7.47 -15.75 2.04
N PRO A 10 -8.04 -15.93 3.24
CA PRO A 10 -9.43 -16.38 3.39
C PRO A 10 -10.45 -15.39 2.81
N ILE A 11 -10.07 -14.11 2.73
CA ILE A 11 -10.88 -13.03 2.16
C ILE A 11 -10.85 -13.04 0.63
N ALA A 12 -9.74 -13.50 0.02
CA ALA A 12 -9.58 -13.57 -1.43
C ALA A 12 -9.89 -14.97 -2.01
N GLY A 13 -10.05 -15.99 -1.17
CA GLY A 13 -10.29 -17.37 -1.58
C GLY A 13 -9.11 -18.07 -2.28
N ASN A 14 -7.95 -17.41 -2.38
CA ASN A 14 -6.78 -17.87 -3.13
C ASN A 14 -5.53 -17.95 -2.25
N SER A 15 -4.66 -18.92 -2.55
CA SER A 15 -3.33 -19.06 -1.92
C SER A 15 -2.26 -18.32 -2.73
N VAL A 16 -1.59 -17.36 -2.10
CA VAL A 16 -0.57 -16.51 -2.75
C VAL A 16 0.78 -16.69 -2.09
N ASN A 17 1.87 -16.58 -2.86
CA ASN A 17 3.21 -16.72 -2.31
C ASN A 17 3.58 -15.48 -1.46
N MET A 18 4.04 -15.70 -0.23
CA MET A 18 4.42 -14.65 0.71
C MET A 18 5.56 -13.76 0.18
N LEU A 19 6.50 -14.32 -0.59
CA LEU A 19 7.58 -13.56 -1.21
C LEU A 19 7.05 -12.56 -2.25
N VAL A 20 5.99 -12.92 -2.98
CA VAL A 20 5.37 -12.05 -3.99
C VAL A 20 4.68 -10.88 -3.31
N ILE A 21 3.98 -11.11 -2.20
CA ILE A 21 3.30 -10.06 -1.42
C ILE A 21 4.33 -9.10 -0.83
N LEU A 22 5.42 -9.61 -0.25
CA LEU A 22 6.50 -8.79 0.30
C LEU A 22 7.21 -7.97 -0.79
N GLY A 23 7.49 -8.59 -1.94
CA GLY A 23 8.10 -7.90 -3.09
C GLY A 23 7.23 -6.80 -3.66
N LEU A 24 5.93 -7.06 -3.84
CA LEU A 24 4.95 -6.07 -4.27
C LEU A 24 4.80 -4.94 -3.26
N GLY A 25 4.60 -5.26 -1.98
CA GLY A 25 4.44 -4.25 -0.93
C GLY A 25 5.69 -3.39 -0.76
N GLY A 26 6.88 -4.00 -0.81
CA GLY A 26 8.15 -3.28 -0.75
C GLY A 26 8.39 -2.39 -1.97
N GLY A 27 8.18 -2.91 -3.19
CA GLY A 27 8.34 -2.15 -4.43
C GLY A 27 7.37 -0.97 -4.53
N VAL A 28 6.09 -1.23 -4.29
CA VAL A 28 5.06 -0.17 -4.30
C VAL A 28 5.27 0.83 -3.17
N GLY A 29 5.65 0.38 -1.97
CA GLY A 29 5.96 1.27 -0.84
C GLY A 29 7.14 2.20 -1.12
N LEU A 30 8.20 1.68 -1.75
CA LEU A 30 9.39 2.46 -2.10
C LEU A 30 9.08 3.48 -3.20
N LEU A 31 8.42 3.06 -4.28
CA LEU A 31 7.97 3.96 -5.34
C LEU A 31 7.01 5.02 -4.79
N SER A 32 6.02 4.61 -4.00
CA SER A 32 5.08 5.52 -3.34
C SER A 32 5.77 6.54 -2.44
N GLY A 33 6.78 6.11 -1.68
CA GLY A 33 7.55 7.00 -0.81
C GLY A 33 8.32 8.07 -1.58
N ILE A 34 8.86 7.72 -2.75
CA ILE A 34 9.55 8.67 -3.64
C ILE A 34 8.56 9.66 -4.27
N PHE A 35 7.42 9.17 -4.75
CA PHE A 35 6.43 10.02 -5.45
C PHE A 35 5.50 10.78 -4.50
N GLY A 36 5.40 10.40 -3.23
CA GLY A 36 4.54 11.06 -2.22
C GLY A 36 3.03 10.84 -2.39
N VAL A 37 2.60 9.88 -3.23
CA VAL A 37 1.19 9.71 -3.66
C VAL A 37 0.40 8.69 -2.82
N GLY A 38 0.99 8.12 -1.76
CA GLY A 38 0.28 7.17 -0.88
C GLY A 38 0.05 5.77 -1.47
N GLY A 39 0.61 5.43 -2.63
CA GLY A 39 0.85 4.06 -3.10
C GLY A 39 -0.35 3.35 -3.71
N GLY A 40 -1.57 3.77 -3.38
CA GLY A 40 -2.76 3.06 -3.82
C GLY A 40 -3.10 3.15 -5.29
N PHE A 41 -2.63 4.20 -5.97
CA PHE A 41 -2.77 4.31 -7.42
C PHE A 41 -2.05 3.16 -8.16
N LEU A 42 -0.98 2.59 -7.58
CA LEU A 42 -0.24 1.46 -8.16
C LEU A 42 -0.66 0.12 -7.56
N MET A 43 -0.88 0.05 -6.24
CA MET A 43 -1.17 -1.23 -5.56
C MET A 43 -2.50 -1.82 -6.00
N THR A 44 -3.58 -1.03 -6.05
CA THR A 44 -4.91 -1.49 -6.46
C THR A 44 -4.91 -2.15 -7.85
N PRO A 45 -4.41 -1.51 -8.94
CA PRO A 45 -4.38 -2.15 -10.25
C PRO A 45 -3.43 -3.34 -10.32
N LEU A 46 -2.30 -3.33 -9.61
CA LEU A 46 -1.40 -4.48 -9.54
C LEU A 46 -2.09 -5.70 -8.94
N LEU A 47 -2.78 -5.55 -7.81
CA LEU A 47 -3.49 -6.66 -7.16
C LEU A 47 -4.61 -7.22 -8.04
N ILE A 48 -5.31 -6.36 -8.78
CA ILE A 48 -6.32 -6.77 -9.77
C ILE A 48 -5.68 -7.57 -10.91
N MET A 49 -4.52 -7.15 -11.42
CA MET A 49 -3.78 -7.90 -12.45
C MET A 49 -3.29 -9.27 -11.95
N PHE A 50 -3.03 -9.40 -10.65
CA PHE A 50 -2.69 -10.67 -9.99
C PHE A 50 -3.92 -11.56 -9.70
N GLY A 51 -5.12 -11.16 -10.12
CA GLY A 51 -6.34 -11.95 -9.99
C GLY A 51 -7.03 -11.82 -8.64
N ILE A 52 -6.67 -10.82 -7.82
CA ILE A 52 -7.40 -10.53 -6.59
C ILE A 52 -8.69 -9.77 -6.93
N PRO A 53 -9.85 -10.14 -6.35
CA PRO A 53 -11.10 -9.44 -6.56
C PRO A 53 -10.96 -7.93 -6.27
N PRO A 54 -11.54 -7.03 -7.12
CA PRO A 54 -11.39 -5.59 -6.98
C PRO A 54 -11.81 -5.04 -5.62
N THR A 55 -12.86 -5.62 -5.02
CA THR A 55 -13.37 -5.23 -3.69
C THR A 55 -12.35 -5.52 -2.59
N VAL A 56 -11.64 -6.66 -2.68
CA VAL A 56 -10.61 -7.07 -1.72
C VAL A 56 -9.33 -6.26 -1.92
N ALA A 57 -8.97 -6.00 -3.17
CA ALA A 57 -7.83 -5.16 -3.52
C ALA A 57 -8.01 -3.73 -2.97
N ALA A 58 -9.16 -3.09 -3.25
CA ALA A 58 -9.44 -1.73 -2.79
C ALA A 58 -9.51 -1.62 -1.26
N ALA A 59 -10.12 -2.60 -0.58
CA ALA A 59 -10.20 -2.62 0.88
C ALA A 59 -8.83 -2.82 1.56
N SER A 60 -7.95 -3.62 0.95
CA SER A 60 -6.60 -3.86 1.48
C SER A 60 -5.70 -2.64 1.25
N ASP A 61 -5.82 -2.03 0.07
CA ASP A 61 -5.02 -0.88 -0.32
C ASP A 61 -5.40 0.39 0.45
N SER A 62 -6.67 0.63 0.74
CA SER A 62 -7.10 1.82 1.52
C SER A 62 -6.40 1.92 2.89
N ASN A 63 -6.24 0.80 3.60
CA ASN A 63 -5.50 0.74 4.85
C ASN A 63 -4.02 1.04 4.66
N GLN A 64 -3.42 0.59 3.55
CA GLN A 64 -2.03 0.88 3.21
C GLN A 64 -1.84 2.36 2.89
N ILE A 65 -2.75 2.97 2.13
CA ILE A 65 -2.74 4.40 1.78
C ILE A 65 -2.77 5.26 3.06
N VAL A 66 -3.62 4.92 4.04
CA VAL A 66 -3.67 5.66 5.31
C VAL A 66 -2.32 5.62 6.02
N GLY A 67 -1.68 4.46 6.09
CA GLY A 67 -0.36 4.32 6.72
C GLY A 67 0.73 5.08 5.96
N ALA A 68 0.78 4.93 4.65
CA ALA A 68 1.76 5.60 3.78
C ALA A 68 1.59 7.13 3.80
N SER A 69 0.34 7.61 3.73
CA SER A 69 0.02 9.04 3.77
C SER A 69 0.38 9.63 5.12
N THR A 70 0.01 8.96 6.22
CA THR A 70 0.37 9.41 7.58
C THR A 70 1.89 9.49 7.76
N SER A 71 2.63 8.47 7.29
CA SER A 71 4.09 8.47 7.31
C SER A 71 4.69 9.60 6.47
N GLY A 72 4.15 9.84 5.27
CA GLY A 72 4.57 10.93 4.38
C GLY A 72 4.32 12.30 5.00
N THR A 73 3.12 12.54 5.51
CA THR A 73 2.77 13.78 6.23
C THR A 73 3.67 14.00 7.44
N LEU A 74 3.94 12.95 8.23
CA LEU A 74 4.84 13.05 9.38
C LEU A 74 6.28 13.37 8.97
N ALA A 75 6.77 12.77 7.88
CA ALA A 75 8.10 13.05 7.35
C ALA A 75 8.22 14.51 6.86
N HIS A 76 7.24 14.99 6.10
CA HIS A 76 7.20 16.40 5.65
C HIS A 76 6.99 17.37 6.81
N PHE A 77 6.24 16.98 7.84
CA PHE A 77 6.02 17.78 9.04
C PHE A 77 7.33 18.03 9.79
N ARG A 78 8.18 17.00 9.92
CA ARG A 78 9.52 17.13 10.52
C ARG A 78 10.45 18.03 9.72
N LEU A 79 10.23 18.16 8.42
CA LEU A 79 11.01 19.04 7.54
C LEU A 79 10.48 20.49 7.51
N GLY A 80 9.39 20.79 8.23
CA GLY A 80 8.77 22.12 8.26
C GLY A 80 7.98 22.48 6.98
N ASN A 81 7.76 21.52 6.08
CA ASN A 81 7.13 21.75 4.77
C ASN A 81 5.61 21.54 4.78
N VAL A 82 5.00 21.28 5.95
CA VAL A 82 3.55 21.05 6.06
C VAL A 82 2.86 22.36 6.43
N ASP A 83 2.18 22.93 5.45
CA ASP A 83 1.29 24.07 5.65
C ASP A 83 -0.12 23.57 6.02
N PHE A 84 -0.40 23.49 7.31
CA PHE A 84 -1.72 23.11 7.82
C PHE A 84 -2.81 24.12 7.49
N LYS A 85 -2.44 25.39 7.27
CA LYS A 85 -3.41 26.44 6.97
C LYS A 85 -3.94 26.27 5.55
N MET A 86 -3.05 26.00 4.60
CA MET A 86 -3.42 25.62 3.23
C MET A 86 -4.12 24.27 3.19
N GLY A 87 -3.67 23.28 3.96
CA GLY A 87 -4.30 21.96 4.02
C GLY A 87 -5.71 21.93 4.66
N LEU A 88 -6.08 22.93 5.46
CA LEU A 88 -7.43 23.08 6.02
C LEU A 88 -8.37 23.88 5.10
N LEU A 89 -7.82 24.74 4.24
CA LEU A 89 -8.58 25.63 3.35
C LEU A 89 -8.98 24.97 2.02
N LEU A 90 -8.25 23.93 1.59
CA LEU A 90 -8.51 23.11 0.40
C LEU A 90 -9.34 21.87 0.76
#